data_AF-A0A3R9QGH4-F1
#
_entry.id   AF-A0A3R9QGH4-F1
#
_cell.length_a   1.000
_cell.length_b   1.000
_cell.length_c   1.000
_cell.angle_alpha   90.00
_cell.angle_beta   90.00
_cell.angle_gamma   90.00
#
_symmetry.space_group_name_H-M   'P 1'
#
loop_
_entity.id
_entity.type
_entity.pdbx_description
1 polymer ?
#
loop_
_entity_poly.entity_id
_entity_poly.type
_entity_poly.pdbx_seq_one_letter_code
_entity_poly.pdbx_strand_id
1 'polypeptide(L)'
;MSSESLMKARKTIKAKILELRKGKEELLKREYENFQRYLHGDKSVLLYSATRQQAERLLRRLKGKLKPNKEYPMILRRDIYRANTKLTPYWLKIPIYGVKGGINVPIKTHEPITEDMICREAKILRRNGE
;
A
#
# COMPACT_ATOMS: atom_id res chain seq x y z
N MET A 1 -17.20 -6.14 25.45
CA MET A 1 -16.45 -5.61 24.28
C MET A 1 -15.48 -6.67 23.82
N SER A 2 -15.89 -7.52 22.89
CA SER A 2 -15.13 -8.67 22.40
C SER A 2 -13.94 -8.23 21.54
N SER A 3 -12.77 -8.77 21.88
CA SER A 3 -11.46 -8.66 21.24
C SER A 3 -11.48 -8.49 19.71
N GLU A 4 -11.42 -7.26 19.20
CA GLU A 4 -11.07 -6.97 17.80
C GLU A 4 -9.64 -7.45 17.45
N SER A 5 -8.80 -7.66 18.46
CA SER A 5 -7.41 -8.10 18.33
C SER A 5 -7.25 -9.52 17.77
N LEU A 6 -8.32 -10.34 17.75
CA LEU A 6 -8.28 -11.75 17.31
C LEU A 6 -8.84 -12.00 15.90
N MET A 7 -9.27 -10.95 15.17
CA MET A 7 -9.87 -11.15 13.85
C MET A 7 -8.81 -11.55 12.81
N LYS A 8 -8.69 -12.85 12.56
CA LYS A 8 -7.84 -13.39 11.49
C LYS A 8 -8.37 -12.94 10.13
N ALA A 9 -7.46 -12.63 9.20
CA ALA A 9 -7.82 -12.35 7.82
C ALA A 9 -8.54 -13.58 7.22
N ARG A 10 -9.81 -13.41 6.83
CA ARG A 10 -10.61 -14.48 6.23
C ARG A 10 -10.35 -14.66 4.74
N LYS A 11 -10.05 -13.55 4.05
CA LYS A 11 -9.91 -13.51 2.59
C LYS A 11 -8.89 -12.45 2.18
N THR A 12 -8.13 -12.73 1.12
CA THR A 12 -7.24 -11.75 0.47
C THR A 12 -7.79 -11.43 -0.90
N ILE A 13 -8.18 -10.16 -1.12
CA ILE A 13 -8.56 -9.69 -2.45
C ILE A 13 -7.33 -9.22 -3.20
N LYS A 14 -6.99 -9.90 -4.30
CA LYS A 14 -5.94 -9.45 -5.22
C LYS A 14 -6.51 -8.41 -6.18
N ALA A 15 -5.74 -7.37 -6.44
CA ALA A 15 -6.12 -6.32 -7.36
C ALA A 15 -4.93 -5.88 -8.21
N LYS A 16 -5.19 -5.55 -9.48
CA LYS A 16 -4.23 -4.89 -10.36
C LYS A 16 -4.48 -3.39 -10.32
N ILE A 17 -3.42 -2.59 -10.19
CA ILE A 17 -3.51 -1.14 -10.41
C ILE A 17 -3.74 -0.93 -11.91
N LEU A 18 -4.80 -0.22 -12.27
CA LEU A 18 -5.07 0.12 -13.67
C LEU A 18 -4.12 1.22 -14.13
N GLU A 19 -4.02 1.41 -15.46
CA GLU A 19 -3.12 2.38 -16.07
C GLU A 19 -3.27 3.78 -15.43
N LEU A 20 -2.15 4.29 -14.96
CA LEU A 20 -2.05 5.61 -14.35
C LEU A 20 -1.54 6.60 -15.41
N ARG A 21 -1.91 7.86 -15.26
CA ARG A 21 -1.20 8.93 -15.99
C ARG A 21 0.25 8.94 -15.53
N LYS A 22 1.18 9.17 -16.46
CA LYS A 22 2.63 9.19 -16.22
C LYS A 22 3.05 9.84 -14.89
N GLY A 23 2.55 11.05 -14.60
CA GLY A 23 2.89 11.74 -13.34
C GLY A 23 2.41 11.03 -12.07
N LYS A 24 1.23 10.37 -12.08
CA LYS A 24 0.75 9.59 -10.92
C LYS A 24 1.55 8.29 -10.77
N GLU A 25 1.92 7.68 -11.87
CA GLU A 25 2.75 6.47 -11.89
C GLU A 25 4.13 6.75 -11.29
N GLU A 26 4.79 7.82 -11.74
CA GLU A 26 6.09 8.25 -11.21
C GLU A 26 6.02 8.56 -9.71
N LEU A 27 4.95 9.23 -9.26
CA LEU A 27 4.72 9.49 -7.83
C LEU A 27 4.59 8.21 -7.01
N LEU A 28 3.81 7.24 -7.48
CA LEU A 28 3.62 5.96 -6.81
C LEU A 28 4.92 5.14 -6.80
N LYS A 29 5.60 5.09 -7.94
CA LYS A 29 6.87 4.40 -8.11
C LYS A 29 7.93 4.96 -7.17
N ARG A 30 8.05 6.28 -7.09
CA ARG A 30 8.97 6.98 -6.18
C ARG A 30 8.70 6.63 -4.72
N GLU A 31 7.44 6.69 -4.27
CA GLU A 31 7.10 6.34 -2.89
C GLU A 31 7.46 4.87 -2.58
N TYR A 32 7.14 3.96 -3.50
CA TYR A 32 7.47 2.54 -3.35
C TYR A 32 8.99 2.30 -3.32
N GLU A 33 9.76 2.92 -4.21
CA GLU A 33 11.21 2.77 -4.27
C GLU A 33 11.89 3.37 -3.04
N ASN A 34 11.44 4.54 -2.58
CA ASN A 34 11.89 5.13 -1.32
C ASN A 34 11.54 4.21 -0.15
N PHE A 35 10.40 3.52 -0.18
CA PHE A 35 10.04 2.57 0.88
C PHE A 35 11.02 1.39 0.91
N GLN A 36 11.39 0.83 -0.25
CA GLN A 36 12.42 -0.22 -0.32
C GLN A 36 13.77 0.28 0.20
N ARG A 37 14.24 1.44 -0.27
CA ARG A 37 15.51 2.05 0.17
C ARG A 37 15.54 2.28 1.68
N TYR A 38 14.43 2.78 2.24
CA TYR A 38 14.30 3.02 3.68
C TYR A 38 14.40 1.74 4.50
N LEU A 39 13.79 0.65 4.01
CA LEU A 39 13.93 -0.66 4.63
C LEU A 39 15.40 -1.09 4.61
N HIS A 40 16.07 -0.97 3.46
CA HIS A 40 17.48 -1.34 3.28
C HIS A 40 18.50 -0.37 3.91
N GLY A 41 18.05 0.55 4.77
CA GLY A 41 18.93 1.35 5.63
C GLY A 41 19.11 2.80 5.23
N ASP A 42 18.66 3.21 4.04
CA ASP A 42 18.74 4.61 3.61
C ASP A 42 17.65 5.45 4.29
N LYS A 43 18.00 6.10 5.41
CA LYS A 43 17.06 6.94 6.19
C LYS A 43 16.88 8.35 5.63
N SER A 44 17.62 8.72 4.58
CA SER A 44 17.56 10.04 3.95
C SER A 44 16.39 10.19 2.98
N VAL A 45 15.83 9.07 2.51
CA VAL A 45 14.73 9.08 1.55
C VAL A 45 13.46 9.70 2.13
N LEU A 46 12.78 10.43 1.26
CA LEU A 46 11.55 11.12 1.58
C LEU A 46 10.36 10.18 1.41
N LEU A 47 9.68 9.88 2.51
CA LEU A 47 8.49 9.06 2.59
C LEU A 47 7.36 9.85 3.23
N TYR A 48 6.13 9.54 2.85
CA TYR A 48 5.00 10.01 3.61
C TYR A 48 5.10 9.48 5.05
N SER A 49 4.72 10.30 6.03
CA SER A 49 4.90 10.00 7.45
C SER A 49 4.29 8.65 7.85
N ALA A 50 3.07 8.35 7.37
CA ALA A 50 2.43 7.06 7.60
C ALA A 50 3.18 5.88 6.95
N THR A 51 3.70 6.06 5.73
CA THR A 51 4.49 5.03 5.02
C THR A 51 5.77 4.71 5.78
N ARG A 52 6.46 5.74 6.29
CA ARG A 52 7.64 5.60 7.15
C ARG A 52 7.33 4.83 8.44
N GLN A 53 6.25 5.17 9.14
CA GLN A 53 5.83 4.46 10.35
C GLN A 53 5.57 2.97 10.08
N GLN A 54 4.98 2.63 8.94
CA GLN A 54 4.77 1.23 8.55
C GLN A 54 6.08 0.52 8.24
N ALA A 55 7.04 1.20 7.60
CA ALA A 55 8.37 0.67 7.36
C ALA A 55 9.10 0.35 8.68
N GLU A 56 9.06 1.26 9.65
CA GLU A 56 9.65 1.04 10.98
C GLU A 56 8.99 -0.13 11.73
N ARG A 57 7.65 -0.25 11.66
CA ARG A 57 6.92 -1.40 12.22
C ARG A 57 7.37 -2.72 11.57
N LEU A 58 7.54 -2.73 10.25
CA LEU A 58 8.01 -3.91 9.52
C LEU A 58 9.44 -4.28 9.93
N LEU A 59 10.35 -3.31 10.02
CA LEU A 59 11.73 -3.50 10.48
C LEU A 59 11.79 -4.12 11.88
N ARG A 60 10.99 -3.59 12.81
CA ARG A 60 10.87 -4.15 14.17
C ARG A 60 10.37 -5.60 14.14
N ARG A 61 9.34 -5.88 13.34
CA ARG A 61 8.77 -7.24 13.21
C ARG A 61 9.78 -8.24 12.64
N LEU A 62 10.61 -7.80 11.70
CA LEU A 62 11.66 -8.61 11.09
C LEU A 62 12.96 -8.63 11.92
N LYS A 63 13.00 -7.96 13.08
CA LYS A 63 14.20 -7.81 13.91
C LYS A 63 15.42 -7.30 13.11
N GLY A 64 15.18 -6.41 12.14
CA GLY A 64 16.20 -5.90 11.23
C GLY A 64 16.75 -6.91 10.20
N LYS A 65 16.26 -8.16 10.17
CA LYS A 65 16.73 -9.19 9.25
C LYS A 65 16.06 -9.08 7.88
N LEU A 66 16.44 -8.08 7.11
CA LEU A 66 16.06 -7.96 5.70
C LEU A 66 16.94 -8.84 4.81
N LYS A 67 16.38 -9.25 3.68
CA LYS A 67 17.12 -9.99 2.64
C LYS A 67 17.52 -8.97 1.58
N PRO A 68 18.80 -8.83 1.23
CA PRO A 68 19.30 -7.72 0.40
C PRO A 68 18.63 -7.65 -0.98
N ASN A 69 18.35 -8.80 -1.60
CA ASN A 69 17.74 -8.86 -2.94
C ASN A 69 16.23 -9.11 -2.90
N LYS A 70 15.56 -8.73 -1.79
CA LYS A 70 14.12 -8.92 -1.64
C LYS A 70 13.42 -7.57 -1.52
N GLU A 71 12.43 -7.37 -2.37
CA GLU A 71 11.44 -6.33 -2.17
C GLU A 71 10.39 -6.76 -1.15
N TYR A 72 9.96 -5.81 -0.34
CA TYR A 72 8.95 -6.01 0.69
C TYR A 72 7.66 -5.27 0.32
N PRO A 73 6.49 -5.81 0.68
CA PRO A 73 5.23 -5.15 0.40
C PRO A 73 5.16 -3.78 1.09
N MET A 74 4.81 -2.74 0.36
CA MET A 74 4.50 -1.43 0.94
C MET A 74 3.14 -1.52 1.62
N ILE A 75 3.15 -1.48 2.95
CA ILE A 75 1.96 -1.62 3.78
C ILE A 75 1.24 -0.28 3.85
N LEU A 76 -0.03 -0.27 3.52
CA LEU A 76 -0.88 0.92 3.54
C LEU A 76 -1.80 0.92 4.77
N ARG A 77 -2.28 2.11 5.13
CA ARG A 77 -3.27 2.27 6.21
C ARG A 77 -4.64 1.71 5.81
N ARG A 78 -5.50 1.46 6.81
CA ARG A 78 -6.87 0.95 6.62
C ARG A 78 -7.80 1.91 5.88
N ASP A 79 -7.61 3.22 6.05
CA ASP A 79 -8.50 4.27 5.57
C ASP A 79 -8.27 4.70 4.11
N ILE A 80 -7.58 3.87 3.32
CA ILE A 80 -7.25 4.20 1.92
C ILE A 80 -8.36 3.85 0.93
N TYR A 81 -9.31 3.01 1.31
CA TYR A 81 -10.32 2.51 0.38
C TYR A 81 -11.35 3.62 0.09
N ARG A 82 -11.52 3.93 -1.19
CA ARG A 82 -12.59 4.81 -1.69
C ARG A 82 -13.40 4.06 -2.72
N ALA A 83 -14.72 4.17 -2.61
CA ALA A 83 -15.65 3.62 -3.58
C ALA A 83 -16.13 4.70 -4.56
N ASN A 84 -16.56 4.22 -5.74
CA ASN A 84 -17.42 4.89 -6.72
C ASN A 84 -16.82 5.99 -7.61
N THR A 85 -16.44 5.60 -8.84
CA THR A 85 -16.55 6.43 -10.05
C THR A 85 -16.99 5.58 -11.25
N LYS A 86 -17.37 6.21 -12.38
CA LYS A 86 -17.76 5.49 -13.62
C LYS A 86 -16.67 4.58 -14.21
N LEU A 87 -15.40 4.81 -13.89
CA LEU A 87 -14.25 4.10 -14.48
C LEU A 87 -13.95 2.76 -13.79
N THR A 88 -14.06 2.72 -12.45
CA THR A 88 -13.92 1.49 -11.66
C THR A 88 -14.67 1.66 -10.34
N PRO A 89 -15.33 0.59 -9.85
CA PRO A 89 -15.98 0.61 -8.54
C PRO A 89 -15.00 0.89 -7.39
N TYR A 90 -13.70 0.57 -7.56
CA TYR A 90 -12.73 0.60 -6.47
C TYR A 90 -11.52 1.51 -6.76
N TRP A 91 -11.24 2.40 -5.82
CA TRP A 91 -10.08 3.29 -5.82
C TRP A 91 -9.32 3.18 -4.50
N LEU A 92 -8.00 3.30 -4.57
CA LEU A 92 -7.14 3.44 -3.41
C LEU A 92 -6.59 4.86 -3.36
N LYS A 93 -6.79 5.52 -2.21
CA LYS A 93 -6.14 6.79 -1.88
C LYS A 93 -4.79 6.50 -1.23
N ILE A 94 -3.74 6.47 -2.03
CA ILE A 94 -2.39 6.14 -1.56
C ILE A 94 -1.70 7.41 -1.07
N PRO A 95 -1.23 7.45 0.19
CA PRO A 95 -0.44 8.57 0.68
C PRO A 95 0.93 8.62 -0.02
N ILE A 96 1.31 9.79 -0.52
CA ILE A 96 2.58 10.02 -1.22
C ILE A 96 3.26 11.25 -0.63
N TYR A 97 4.57 11.19 -0.42
CA TYR A 97 5.35 12.34 0.01
C TYR A 97 5.23 13.51 -0.98
N GLY A 98 5.02 14.72 -0.46
CA GLY A 98 4.89 15.94 -1.26
C GLY A 98 3.53 16.13 -1.94
N VAL A 99 2.55 15.23 -1.76
CA VAL A 99 1.21 15.36 -2.30
C VAL A 99 0.18 15.46 -1.17
N LYS A 100 -0.42 16.65 -0.99
CA LYS A 100 -1.45 16.86 0.03
C LYS A 100 -2.64 15.94 -0.24
N GLY A 101 -2.89 15.02 0.69
CA GLY A 101 -3.95 14.03 0.55
C GLY A 101 -3.61 12.83 -0.34
N GLY A 102 -2.38 12.69 -0.84
CA GLY A 102 -1.97 11.54 -1.66
C GLY A 102 -2.63 11.50 -3.04
N ILE A 103 -2.59 10.33 -3.68
CA ILE A 103 -3.11 10.12 -5.03
C ILE A 103 -4.24 9.08 -5.04
N ASN A 104 -5.23 9.28 -5.91
CA ASN A 104 -6.25 8.27 -6.19
C ASN A 104 -5.77 7.36 -7.32
N VAL A 105 -5.71 6.06 -7.03
CA VAL A 105 -5.29 4.99 -7.93
C VAL A 105 -6.45 4.04 -8.19
N PRO A 106 -6.86 3.86 -9.46
CA PRO A 106 -7.91 2.93 -9.81
C PRO A 106 -7.37 1.49 -9.73
N ILE A 107 -8.17 0.59 -9.17
CA ILE A 107 -7.81 -0.83 -9.09
C ILE A 107 -8.87 -1.70 -9.78
N LYS A 108 -8.44 -2.81 -10.34
CA LYS A 108 -9.29 -3.91 -10.80
C LYS A 108 -9.08 -5.10 -9.88
N THR A 109 -10.08 -5.42 -9.08
CA THR A 109 -10.05 -6.58 -8.20
C THR A 109 -10.37 -7.85 -9.01
N HIS A 110 -9.76 -8.97 -8.63
CA HIS A 110 -10.10 -10.28 -9.22
C HIS A 110 -11.52 -10.73 -8.85
N GLU A 111 -12.07 -10.20 -7.75
CA GLU A 111 -13.43 -10.44 -7.27
C GLU A 111 -13.98 -9.15 -6.63
N PRO A 112 -15.30 -8.92 -6.62
CA PRO A 112 -15.90 -7.76 -5.96
C PRO A 112 -15.57 -7.70 -4.46
N ILE A 113 -15.34 -6.48 -3.97
CA ILE A 113 -15.38 -6.14 -2.54
C ILE A 113 -16.82 -5.75 -2.24
N THR A 114 -17.53 -6.62 -1.53
CA THR A 114 -18.94 -6.43 -1.16
C THR A 114 -19.06 -5.54 0.09
N GLU A 115 -20.24 -4.96 0.32
CA GLU A 115 -20.47 -3.99 1.41
C GLU A 115 -20.33 -4.59 2.82
N ASP A 116 -20.53 -5.91 2.96
CA ASP A 116 -20.32 -6.67 4.19
C ASP A 116 -18.83 -6.91 4.50
N MET A 117 -17.93 -6.68 3.54
CA MET A 117 -16.50 -6.87 3.74
C MET A 117 -15.85 -5.69 4.46
N ILE A 118 -15.27 -5.98 5.62
CA ILE A 118 -14.44 -5.01 6.35
C ILE A 118 -12.98 -5.13 5.88
N CYS A 119 -12.57 -4.25 4.95
CA CYS A 119 -11.16 -4.15 4.55
C CYS A 119 -10.30 -3.58 5.70
N ARG A 120 -9.15 -4.22 5.95
CA ARG A 120 -8.24 -3.88 7.07
C ARG A 120 -6.87 -3.40 6.58
N GLU A 121 -6.12 -4.29 5.93
CA GLU A 121 -4.75 -4.03 5.49
C GLU A 121 -4.67 -4.16 3.97
N ALA A 122 -4.09 -3.15 3.33
CA ALA A 122 -3.70 -3.23 1.93
C ALA A 122 -2.18 -3.24 1.80
N LYS A 123 -1.70 -3.92 0.76
CA LYS A 123 -0.29 -4.01 0.43
C LYS A 123 -0.10 -3.78 -1.05
N ILE A 124 0.90 -2.98 -1.39
CA ILE A 124 1.38 -2.85 -2.77
C ILE A 124 2.62 -3.72 -2.91
N LEU A 125 2.63 -4.52 -3.97
CA LEU A 125 3.76 -5.34 -4.38
C LEU A 125 4.02 -5.06 -5.86
N ARG A 126 5.29 -4.94 -6.24
CA ARG A 126 5.71 -4.97 -7.63
C ARG A 126 5.77 -6.42 -8.10
N ARG A 127 5.22 -6.73 -9.27
CA ARG A 127 5.26 -8.06 -9.88
C ARG A 127 5.83 -7.94 -11.29
N ASN A 128 6.92 -8.65 -11.56
CA ASN A 128 7.56 -8.70 -12.88
C ASN A 128 7.98 -7.32 -13.43
N GLY A 129 8.31 -6.36 -12.56
CA GLY A 129 8.69 -5.00 -12.98
C GLY A 129 7.52 -4.02 -13.14
N GLU A 130 6.27 -4.49 -12.97
CA GLU A 130 5.03 -3.69 -12.97
C GLU A 130 4.40 -3.57 -11.58
#